data_AF-A0A5C8A9C6-F1
#
_entry.id   AF-A0A5C8A9C6-F1
#
_cell.length_a   1.000
_cell.length_b   1.000
_cell.length_c   1.000
_cell.angle_alpha   90.00
_cell.angle_beta   90.00
_cell.angle_gamma   90.00
#
_symmetry.space_group_name_H-M   'P 1'
#
loop_
_entity.id
_entity.type
_entity.pdbx_description
1 polymer ?
#
loop_
_entity_poly.entity_id
_entity_poly.type
_entity_poly.pdbx_seq_one_letter_code
_entity_poly.pdbx_strand_id
1 'polypeptide(L)'
;MSIDNLFRQLKDIQFQADKILKSKKIEEEAIERFANYSNTLKSNLIEMQLNEELAIHVEDIEPIDPQFGPKIPILTSLAGALSFGVATKKYRTKKRESYFRSKVKNTKEQFAHIDFLLKEI
;
A
#
# COMPACT_ATOMS: atom_id res chain seq x y z
N MET A 1 12.51 18.77 4.53
CA MET A 1 13.09 17.49 5.03
C MET A 1 14.58 17.46 4.69
N SER A 2 15.45 16.82 5.49
CA SER A 2 16.85 16.58 5.09
C SER A 2 17.02 15.24 4.34
N ILE A 3 18.07 15.11 3.53
CA ILE A 3 18.37 13.90 2.75
C ILE A 3 18.57 12.68 3.65
N ASP A 4 19.28 12.80 4.78
CA ASP A 4 19.46 11.69 5.73
C ASP A 4 18.13 11.21 6.32
N ASN A 5 17.22 12.15 6.61
CA ASN A 5 15.89 11.82 7.10
C ASN A 5 15.07 11.11 6.01
N LEU A 6 15.23 11.51 4.74
CA LEU A 6 14.57 10.84 3.61
C LEU A 6 14.99 9.37 3.49
N PHE A 7 16.30 9.08 3.50
CA PHE A 7 16.80 7.70 3.44
C PHE A 7 16.32 6.86 4.63
N ARG A 8 16.21 7.46 5.81
CA ARG A 8 15.61 6.78 6.97
C ARG A 8 14.15 6.45 6.73
N GLN A 9 13.37 7.41 6.22
CA GLN A 9 11.94 7.19 5.92
C GLN A 9 11.72 6.14 4.83
N LEU A 10 12.57 6.10 3.80
CA LEU A 10 12.54 5.08 2.75
C LEU A 10 12.81 3.67 3.30
N LYS A 11 13.77 3.53 4.22
CA LYS A 11 14.01 2.26 4.90
C LYS A 11 12.84 1.88 5.82
N ASP A 12 12.32 2.84 6.56
CA ASP A 12 11.21 2.62 7.48
C ASP A 12 9.94 2.17 6.75
N ILE A 13 9.60 2.78 5.60
CA ILE A 13 8.42 2.36 4.83
C ILE A 13 8.58 0.95 4.25
N GLN A 14 9.78 0.61 3.77
CA GLN A 14 10.08 -0.75 3.29
C GLN A 14 9.97 -1.78 4.43
N PHE A 15 10.45 -1.43 5.63
CA PHE A 15 10.33 -2.28 6.82
C PHE A 15 8.88 -2.46 7.27
N GLN A 16 8.08 -1.40 7.28
CA GLN A 16 6.65 -1.47 7.60
C GLN A 16 5.90 -2.35 6.58
N ALA A 17 6.20 -2.21 5.29
CA ALA A 17 5.64 -3.06 4.25
C ALA A 17 5.97 -4.53 4.49
N ASP A 18 7.22 -4.86 4.82
CA ASP A 18 7.62 -6.24 5.12
C ASP A 18 6.91 -6.82 6.34
N LYS A 19 6.72 -6.01 7.39
CA LYS A 19 5.95 -6.43 8.57
C LYS A 19 4.50 -6.78 8.21
N ILE A 20 3.87 -5.96 7.37
CA ILE A 20 2.50 -6.20 6.90
C ILE A 20 2.44 -7.46 6.02
N LEU A 21 3.36 -7.60 5.05
CA LEU A 21 3.39 -8.73 4.13
C LEU A 21 3.62 -10.07 4.85
N LYS A 22 4.44 -10.09 5.90
CA LYS A 22 4.71 -11.29 6.71
C LYS A 22 3.60 -11.60 7.73
N SER A 23 2.69 -10.66 7.99
CA SER A 23 1.61 -10.86 8.95
C SER A 23 0.63 -11.93 8.47
N LYS A 24 0.10 -12.75 9.40
CA LYS A 24 -0.95 -13.75 9.09
C LYS A 24 -2.30 -13.11 8.82
N LYS A 25 -2.58 -11.99 9.48
CA LYS A 25 -3.79 -11.18 9.31
C LYS A 25 -3.35 -9.72 9.28
N ILE A 26 -3.92 -8.97 8.34
CA ILE A 26 -3.65 -7.55 8.23
C ILE A 26 -4.72 -6.80 9.02
N GLU A 27 -4.27 -6.06 10.04
CA GLU A 27 -5.12 -5.19 10.85
C GLU A 27 -5.45 -3.91 10.09
N GLU A 28 -6.68 -3.42 10.24
CA GLU A 28 -7.18 -2.21 9.56
C GLU A 28 -6.36 -0.97 9.92
N GLU A 29 -6.05 -0.78 11.20
CA GLU A 29 -5.18 0.31 11.65
C GLU A 29 -3.77 0.26 11.03
N ALA A 30 -3.22 -0.94 10.80
CA ALA A 30 -1.91 -1.09 10.19
C ALA A 30 -1.93 -0.65 8.72
N ILE A 31 -3.02 -0.92 8.01
CA ILE A 31 -3.23 -0.47 6.62
C ILE A 31 -3.37 1.05 6.58
N GLU A 32 -4.21 1.63 7.45
CA GLU A 32 -4.42 3.08 7.48
C GLU A 32 -3.13 3.83 7.80
N ARG A 33 -2.38 3.37 8.81
CA ARG A 33 -1.08 3.96 9.15
C ARG A 33 -0.09 3.87 7.98
N PHE A 34 -0.02 2.71 7.32
CA PHE A 34 0.89 2.52 6.17
C PHE A 34 0.49 3.38 4.96
N ALA A 35 -0.80 3.44 4.63
CA ALA A 35 -1.32 4.24 3.53
C ALA A 35 -1.06 5.74 3.75
N ASN A 36 -1.36 6.23 4.96
CA ASN A 36 -1.08 7.62 5.33
C ASN A 36 0.41 7.93 5.25
N TYR A 37 1.25 7.04 5.80
CA TYR A 37 2.70 7.23 5.78
C TYR A 37 3.27 7.23 4.35
N SER A 38 2.81 6.31 3.50
CA SER A 38 3.14 6.27 2.07
C SER A 38 2.79 7.58 1.36
N ASN A 39 1.59 8.10 1.58
CA ASN A 39 1.15 9.35 0.97
C ASN A 39 1.99 10.54 1.47
N THR A 40 2.27 10.61 2.77
CA THR A 40 3.14 11.65 3.33
C THR A 40 4.54 11.61 2.72
N LEU A 41 5.14 10.42 2.62
CA LEU A 41 6.47 10.26 2.02
C LEU A 41 6.49 10.63 0.53
N LYS A 42 5.46 10.23 -0.22
CA LYS A 42 5.27 10.65 -1.61
C LYS A 42 5.23 12.18 -1.73
N SER A 43 4.41 12.85 -0.93
CA SER A 43 4.32 14.33 -0.95
C SER A 43 5.66 14.98 -0.64
N ASN A 44 6.39 14.47 0.37
CA ASN A 44 7.72 14.99 0.72
C ASN A 44 8.72 14.83 -0.43
N LEU A 45 8.69 13.70 -1.16
CA LEU A 45 9.54 13.46 -2.33
C LEU A 45 9.22 14.43 -3.47
N ILE A 46 7.93 14.70 -3.73
CA ILE A 46 7.50 15.68 -4.74
C ILE A 46 7.97 17.09 -4.37
N GLU A 47 7.83 17.49 -3.10
CA GLU A 47 8.25 18.80 -2.61
C GLU A 47 9.77 19.04 -2.73
N MET A 48 10.57 17.98 -2.68
CA MET A 48 12.03 18.08 -2.77
C MET A 48 12.55 18.37 -4.19
N GLN A 49 11.72 18.21 -5.24
CA GLN A 49 12.04 18.55 -6.63
C GLN A 49 13.44 18.09 -7.09
N LEU A 50 13.80 16.83 -6.80
CA LEU A 50 15.19 16.36 -6.93
C LEU A 50 15.68 16.30 -8.39
N ASN A 51 14.90 15.70 -9.30
CA ASN A 51 15.07 15.76 -10.76
C ASN A 51 13.80 15.29 -11.48
N GLU A 52 13.72 15.46 -12.81
CA GLU A 52 12.55 15.11 -13.62
C GLU A 52 12.29 13.60 -13.70
N GLU A 53 13.34 12.79 -13.83
CA GLU A 53 13.22 11.33 -13.94
C GLU A 53 12.64 10.71 -12.66
N LEU A 54 13.13 11.13 -11.49
CA LEU A 54 12.62 10.68 -10.20
C LEU A 54 11.20 11.18 -9.95
N ALA A 55 10.85 12.39 -10.41
CA ALA A 55 9.50 12.92 -10.28
C ALA A 55 8.46 12.01 -10.95
N ILE A 56 8.75 11.49 -12.15
CA ILE A 56 7.87 10.54 -12.86
C ILE A 56 7.62 9.29 -11.99
N HIS A 57 8.68 8.69 -11.44
CA HIS A 57 8.57 7.49 -10.62
C HIS A 57 7.86 7.72 -9.28
N VAL A 58 8.00 8.91 -8.69
CA VAL A 58 7.29 9.28 -7.47
C VAL A 58 5.81 9.49 -7.76
N GLU A 59 5.45 10.13 -8.87
CA GLU A 59 4.07 10.35 -9.29
C GLU A 59 3.32 9.03 -9.54
N ASP A 60 4.01 8.02 -10.08
CA ASP A 60 3.49 6.68 -10.34
C ASP A 60 3.15 5.86 -9.06
N ILE A 61 3.56 6.33 -7.87
CA ILE A 61 3.18 5.66 -6.61
C ILE A 61 1.66 5.75 -6.43
N GLU A 62 0.98 4.62 -6.56
CA GLU A 62 -0.48 4.58 -6.45
C GLU A 62 -0.93 4.69 -4.99
N PRO A 63 -1.95 5.53 -4.68
CA PRO A 63 -2.50 5.59 -3.34
C PRO A 63 -3.19 4.28 -2.97
N ILE A 64 -3.10 3.95 -1.68
CA ILE A 64 -3.76 2.78 -1.10
C ILE A 64 -5.08 3.26 -0.50
N ASP A 65 -6.21 2.80 -1.05
CA ASP A 65 -7.54 3.00 -0.45
C ASP A 65 -7.75 2.11 0.79
N PRO A 66 -7.76 2.67 2.03
CA PRO A 66 -7.94 1.87 3.25
C PRO A 66 -9.37 1.32 3.40
N GLN A 67 -10.34 1.94 2.75
CA GLN A 67 -11.76 1.59 2.84
C GLN A 67 -12.22 0.64 1.71
N PHE A 68 -11.26 0.06 0.97
CA PHE A 68 -11.55 -0.79 -0.18
C PHE A 68 -12.60 -1.86 0.12
N GLY A 69 -13.75 -1.73 -0.55
CA GLY A 69 -14.86 -2.66 -0.53
C GLY A 69 -14.94 -3.45 -1.83
N PRO A 70 -14.63 -4.77 -1.84
CA PRO A 70 -14.67 -5.54 -3.08
C PRO A 70 -16.12 -5.70 -3.57
N LYS A 71 -16.33 -5.51 -4.88
CA LYS A 71 -17.61 -5.80 -5.54
C LYS A 71 -17.93 -7.29 -5.36
N ILE A 72 -19.15 -7.58 -4.89
CA ILE A 72 -19.63 -8.95 -4.69
C ILE A 72 -20.23 -9.46 -6.02
N PRO A 73 -19.73 -10.58 -6.58
CA PRO A 73 -20.35 -11.23 -7.73
C PRO A 73 -21.74 -11.79 -7.39
N ILE A 74 -22.64 -11.83 -8.38
CA ILE A 74 -24.04 -12.30 -8.21
C ILE A 74 -24.08 -13.71 -7.59
N LEU A 75 -23.24 -14.64 -8.06
CA LEU A 75 -23.18 -16.00 -7.50
C LEU A 75 -22.79 -16.02 -6.01
N THR A 76 -21.86 -15.15 -5.60
CA THR A 76 -21.47 -15.03 -4.19
C THR A 76 -22.57 -14.37 -3.36
N SER A 77 -23.35 -13.47 -3.96
CA SER A 77 -24.53 -12.88 -3.31
C SER A 77 -25.60 -13.94 -3.06
N LEU A 78 -25.90 -14.80 -4.04
CA LEU A 78 -26.84 -15.92 -3.90
C LEU A 78 -26.37 -16.92 -2.83
N ALA A 79 -25.11 -17.36 -2.89
CA ALA A 79 -24.53 -18.20 -1.86
C ALA A 79 -24.54 -17.51 -0.47
N GLY A 80 -24.39 -16.18 -0.46
CA GLY A 80 -24.56 -15.35 0.73
C GLY A 80 -25.96 -15.47 1.31
N ALA A 81 -27.00 -15.30 0.49
CA ALA A 81 -28.39 -15.43 0.93
C ALA A 81 -28.66 -16.82 1.52
N LEU A 82 -28.20 -17.88 0.86
CA LEU A 82 -28.37 -19.27 1.32
C LEU A 82 -27.58 -19.59 2.61
N SER A 83 -26.46 -18.90 2.84
CA SER A 83 -25.59 -19.11 4.00
C SER A 83 -25.74 -18.02 5.07
N PHE A 84 -26.86 -17.29 5.09
CA PHE A 84 -27.11 -16.19 6.04
C PHE A 84 -25.96 -15.16 6.13
N GLY A 85 -25.35 -14.82 4.98
CA GLY A 85 -24.29 -13.83 4.86
C GLY A 85 -22.87 -14.33 5.16
N VAL A 86 -22.68 -15.60 5.54
CA VAL A 86 -21.35 -16.15 5.85
C VAL A 86 -20.44 -16.16 4.61
N ALA A 87 -20.97 -16.57 3.44
CA ALA A 87 -20.19 -16.65 2.21
C ALA A 87 -19.72 -15.26 1.71
N THR A 88 -20.60 -14.25 1.77
CA THR A 88 -20.26 -12.88 1.36
C THR A 88 -19.25 -12.24 2.30
N LYS A 89 -19.37 -12.47 3.61
CA LYS A 89 -18.39 -12.00 4.61
C LYS A 89 -17.00 -12.58 4.33
N LYS A 90 -16.89 -13.91 4.17
CA LYS A 90 -15.61 -14.58 3.87
C LYS A 90 -14.99 -14.08 2.56
N TYR A 91 -15.81 -13.91 1.52
CA TYR A 91 -15.36 -13.38 0.23
C TYR A 91 -14.79 -11.96 0.37
N ARG A 92 -15.51 -11.06 1.06
CA ARG A 92 -15.06 -9.68 1.29
C ARG A 92 -13.72 -9.65 2.02
N THR A 93 -13.59 -10.39 3.12
CA THR A 93 -12.33 -10.44 3.89
C THR A 93 -11.17 -10.91 3.01
N LYS A 94 -11.34 -12.02 2.28
CA LYS A 94 -10.28 -12.57 1.41
C LYS A 94 -9.86 -11.61 0.31
N LYS A 95 -10.82 -10.97 -0.36
CA LYS A 95 -10.52 -10.03 -1.45
C LYS A 95 -9.90 -8.73 -0.94
N ARG A 96 -10.37 -8.22 0.19
CA ARG A 96 -9.81 -7.04 0.86
C ARG A 96 -8.35 -7.31 1.26
N GLU A 97 -8.07 -8.46 1.89
CA GLU A 97 -6.71 -8.84 2.24
C GLU A 97 -5.79 -9.00 1.01
N SER A 98 -6.29 -9.66 -0.04
CA SER A 98 -5.54 -9.82 -1.30
C SER A 98 -5.20 -8.47 -1.95
N TYR A 99 -6.15 -7.54 -1.95
CA TYR A 99 -5.94 -6.18 -2.46
C TYR A 99 -4.82 -5.48 -1.69
N PHE A 100 -4.89 -5.47 -0.36
CA PHE A 100 -3.87 -4.81 0.46
C PHE A 100 -2.49 -5.43 0.34
N ARG A 101 -2.39 -6.77 0.32
CA ARG A 101 -1.10 -7.44 0.09
C ARG A 101 -0.48 -7.04 -1.24
N SER A 102 -1.29 -6.99 -2.30
CA SER A 102 -0.82 -6.57 -3.62
C SER A 102 -0.36 -5.12 -3.61
N LYS A 103 -1.16 -4.20 -3.05
CA LYS A 103 -0.82 -2.78 -3.01
C LYS A 103 0.41 -2.50 -2.17
N VAL A 104 0.50 -3.06 -0.96
CA VAL A 104 1.68 -2.92 -0.08
C VAL A 104 2.93 -3.45 -0.76
N LYS A 105 2.85 -4.58 -1.47
CA LYS A 105 3.98 -5.12 -2.24
C LYS A 105 4.42 -4.15 -3.34
N ASN A 106 3.50 -3.67 -4.16
CA ASN A 106 3.82 -2.74 -5.25
C ASN A 106 4.42 -1.43 -4.70
N THR A 107 3.81 -0.86 -3.66
CA THR A 107 4.32 0.35 -3.01
C THR A 107 5.74 0.15 -2.46
N LYS A 108 6.02 -1.00 -1.84
CA LYS A 108 7.38 -1.34 -1.39
C LYS A 108 8.37 -1.35 -2.55
N GLU A 109 8.02 -2.00 -3.66
CA GLU A 109 8.87 -2.09 -4.85
C GLU A 109 9.14 -0.70 -5.45
N GLN A 110 8.12 0.16 -5.52
CA GLN A 110 8.25 1.55 -5.99
C GLN A 110 9.19 2.37 -5.10
N PHE A 111 9.03 2.32 -3.77
CA PHE A 111 9.94 3.04 -2.87
C PHE A 111 11.36 2.46 -2.86
N ALA A 112 11.53 1.16 -3.06
CA ALA A 112 12.85 0.56 -3.21
C ALA A 112 13.54 1.03 -4.51
N HIS A 113 12.77 1.19 -5.59
CA HIS A 113 13.28 1.74 -6.84
C HIS A 113 13.68 3.22 -6.69
N ILE A 114 12.86 4.03 -6.01
CA ILE A 114 13.21 5.42 -5.69
C ILE A 114 14.46 5.50 -4.82
N ASP A 115 14.58 4.67 -3.79
CA ASP A 115 15.78 4.58 -2.94
C ASP A 115 17.04 4.17 -3.73
N PHE A 116 16.88 3.39 -4.81
CA PHE A 116 17.97 3.09 -5.74
C PHE A 116 18.37 4.32 -6.56
N LEU A 117 17.42 4.97 -7.23
CA LEU A 117 17.68 6.16 -8.05
C LEU A 117 18.30 7.30 -7.24
N LEU A 118 17.84 7.52 -6.00
CA LEU A 118 18.38 8.55 -5.11
C LEU A 118 19.85 8.36 -4.75
N LYS A 119 20.37 7.13 -4.82
CA LYS A 119 21.78 6.84 -4.52
C LYS A 119 22.68 7.01 -5.74
N GLU A 120 22.10 7.10 -6.94
CA GLU A 120 22.83 7.31 -8.18
C GLU A 120 23.00 8.79 -8.54
N ILE A 121 22.26 9.68 -7.86
CA ILE A 121 22.39 11.14 -7.93
C ILE A 121 23.53 11.61 -7.03
#